data_AF-A0A537W1Y9-F1
#
_entry.id   AF-A0A537W1Y9-F1
#
_cell.length_a   1.000
_cell.length_b   1.000
_cell.length_c   1.000
_cell.angle_alpha   90.00
_cell.angle_beta   90.00
_cell.angle_gamma   90.00
#
_symmetry.space_group_name_H-M   'P 1'
#
loop_
_entity.id
_entity.type
_entity.pdbx_description
1 polymer ?
#
loop_
_entity_poly.entity_id
_entity_poly.type
_entity_poly.pdbx_seq_one_letter_code
_entity_poly.pdbx_strand_id
1 'polypeptide(L)' 'MDALIQAGIERADVFIASTAGDNTNLVIAQIAQKRFDVEKTIVRVMDPARASWYGEQGLHTISPTKH' A
#
# COMPACT_ATOMS: atom_id res chain seq x y z
N MET A 1 11.95 -4.66 -7.45
CA MET A 1 12.59 -3.79 -6.43
C MET A 1 13.30 -2.63 -7.11
N ASP A 2 14.09 -2.90 -8.15
CA ASP A 2 14.84 -1.89 -8.93
C ASP A 2 13.99 -0.69 -9.36
N ALA A 3 12.78 -0.93 -9.86
CA ALA A 3 11.86 0.15 -10.23
C ALA A 3 11.50 1.09 -9.06
N LEU A 4 11.37 0.58 -7.82
CA LEU A 4 11.08 1.39 -6.64
C LEU A 4 12.31 2.20 -6.21
N ILE A 5 13.49 1.60 -6.26
CA ILE A 5 14.76 2.27 -5.95
C ILE A 5 15.03 3.39 -6.96
N GLN A 6 14.86 3.09 -8.26
CA GLN A 6 15.00 4.07 -9.33
C GLN A 6 13.97 5.22 -9.21
N ALA A 7 12.79 4.93 -8.67
CA ALA A 7 11.77 5.95 -8.36
C ALA A 7 12.08 6.75 -7.07
N GLY A 8 13.13 6.40 -6.32
CA GLY A 8 13.56 7.15 -5.13
C GLY A 8 12.79 6.81 -3.85
N ILE A 9 12.23 5.60 -3.74
CA ILE A 9 11.41 5.17 -2.59
C ILE A 9 12.11 5.34 -1.23
N GLU A 10 13.44 5.25 -1.17
CA GLU A 10 14.24 5.37 0.05
C GLU A 10 14.14 6.76 0.71
N ARG A 11 13.63 7.75 -0.01
CA ARG A 11 13.41 9.12 0.46
C ARG A 11 11.94 9.52 0.44
N ALA A 12 11.03 8.57 0.22
CA ALA A 12 9.62 8.86 0.09
C ALA A 12 8.98 9.03 1.47
N ASP A 13 8.31 10.16 1.69
CA ASP A 13 7.47 10.35 2.90
C ASP A 13 6.19 9.51 2.84
N VAL A 14 5.69 9.24 1.63
CA VAL A 14 4.43 8.54 1.38
C VAL A 14 4.55 7.61 0.18
N PHE A 15 4.01 6.39 0.32
CA PHE A 15 3.84 5.45 -0.78
C PHE A 15 2.35 5.18 -1.04
N ILE A 16 1.92 5.18 -2.30
CA ILE A 16 0.53 4.93 -2.69
C ILE A 16 0.47 3.81 -3.73
N ALA A 17 -0.28 2.75 -3.43
CA ALA A 17 -0.54 1.66 -4.36
C ALA A 17 -2.01 1.64 -4.78
N SER A 18 -2.28 2.02 -6.03
CA SER A 18 -3.63 2.19 -6.56
C SER A 18 -3.78 1.63 -7.98
N THR A 19 -3.31 0.40 -8.19
CA THR A 19 -3.46 -0.31 -9.47
C THR A 19 -4.73 -1.18 -9.47
N ALA A 20 -5.09 -1.74 -10.63
CA ALA A 20 -6.18 -2.70 -10.77
C ALA A 20 -6.00 -4.00 -9.95
N GLY A 21 -4.77 -4.34 -9.56
CA GLY A 21 -4.46 -5.54 -8.79
C GLY A 21 -4.36 -5.28 -7.30
N ASP A 22 -5.40 -5.60 -6.53
CA ASP A 22 -5.41 -5.42 -5.07
C ASP A 22 -4.31 -6.21 -4.37
N ASN A 23 -4.08 -7.47 -4.78
CA ASN A 23 -2.97 -8.28 -4.23
C ASN A 23 -1.62 -7.59 -4.47
N THR A 24 -1.40 -7.06 -5.68
CA THR A 24 -0.18 -6.31 -5.99
C THR A 24 -0.06 -5.07 -5.12
N ASN A 25 -1.14 -4.31 -4.96
CA ASN A 25 -1.15 -3.11 -4.12
C ASN A 25 -0.77 -3.44 -2.67
N LEU A 26 -1.37 -4.48 -2.10
CA LEU A 26 -1.12 -4.93 -0.72
C LEU A 26 0.32 -5.40 -0.52
N VAL A 27 0.84 -6.21 -1.45
CA VAL A 27 2.21 -6.73 -1.35
C VAL A 27 3.23 -5.60 -1.49
N ILE A 28 3.08 -4.73 -2.49
CA ILE A 28 4.05 -3.67 -2.73
C ILE A 28 4.02 -2.59 -1.64
N ALA A 29 2.85 -2.34 -1.06
CA ALA A 29 2.68 -1.50 0.11
C ALA A 29 3.43 -2.03 1.35
N GLN A 30 3.30 -3.33 1.64
CA GLN A 30 4.04 -3.94 2.74
C GLN A 30 5.55 -3.94 2.48
N ILE A 31 5.98 -4.07 1.23
CA ILE A 31 7.39 -3.92 0.85
C ILE A 31 7.86 -2.49 1.13
N ALA A 32 7.08 -1.47 0.73
CA ALA A 32 7.38 -0.06 1.01
C ALA A 32 7.55 0.18 2.52
N GLN A 33 6.60 -0.29 3.32
CA GLN A 33 6.63 -0.13 4.78
C GLN A 33 7.76 -0.92 5.46
N LYS A 34 7.93 -2.21 5.13
CA LYS A 34 8.83 -3.11 5.87
C LYS A 34 10.26 -3.13 5.37
N ARG A 35 10.52 -2.79 4.10
CA ARG A 35 11.87 -2.83 3.52
C ARG A 35 12.45 -1.45 3.26
N PHE A 36 11.61 -0.46 2.94
CA PHE A 36 12.05 0.90 2.64
C PHE A 36 11.67 1.90 3.72
N ASP A 37 11.10 1.43 4.83
CA ASP A 37 10.75 2.22 6.02
C ASP A 37 9.82 3.41 5.72
N VAL A 38 8.99 3.28 4.68
CA VAL A 38 8.00 4.31 4.33
C VAL A 38 6.82 4.20 5.29
N GLU A 39 6.86 5.02 6.35
CA GLU A 39 5.89 5.00 7.46
C GLU A 39 4.45 5.15 6.97
N LYS A 40 4.21 6.06 6.01
CA LYS A 40 2.87 6.32 5.47
C LYS A 40 2.65 5.61 4.15
N THR A 41 1.92 4.50 4.19
CA THR A 41 1.56 3.74 2.98
C THR A 41 0.04 3.65 2.81
N ILE A 42 -0.48 4.12 1.66
CA ILE A 42 -1.90 4.11 1.30
C ILE A 42 -2.18 3.07 0.22
N VAL A 43 -3.21 2.25 0.41
CA VAL A 43 -3.48 1.09 -0.45
C VAL A 43 -4.94 1.07 -0.89
N ARG A 44 -5.17 1.03 -2.20
CA ARG A 44 -6.52 0.78 -2.75
C ARG A 44 -6.85 -0.72 -2.65
N VAL A 45 -8.00 -1.02 -2.06
CA VAL A 45 -8.54 -2.39 -1.94
C VAL A 45 -10.04 -2.38 -2.25
N MET A 46 -10.47 -3.05 -3.31
CA MET A 46 -11.86 -3.05 -3.79
C MET A 46 -12.84 -3.75 -2.87
N ASP A 47 -12.39 -4.74 -2.11
CA ASP A 47 -13.21 -5.47 -1.14
C ASP A 47 -13.13 -4.77 0.24
N PRO A 48 -14.25 -4.24 0.77
CA PRO A 48 -14.26 -3.53 2.05
C PRO A 48 -13.89 -4.40 3.26
N ALA A 49 -14.20 -5.70 3.23
CA ALA A 49 -13.87 -6.62 4.32
C ALA A 49 -12.36 -6.85 4.35
N ARG A 50 -11.76 -7.07 3.18
CA ARG A 50 -10.29 -7.14 3.05
C ARG A 50 -9.63 -5.82 3.45
N ALA A 51 -10.15 -4.70 2.97
CA ALA A 51 -9.62 -3.38 3.32
C ALA A 51 -9.59 -3.19 4.85
N SER A 52 -10.66 -3.56 5.54
CA SER A 52 -10.77 -3.44 7.00
C SER A 52 -9.78 -4.37 7.72
N TRP A 53 -9.69 -5.64 7.31
CA TRP A 53 -8.74 -6.61 7.89
C TRP A 53 -7.27 -6.18 7.76
N TYR A 54 -6.88 -5.66 6.58
CA TYR A 54 -5.53 -5.11 6.38
C TYR A 54 -5.33 -3.78 7.13
N GLY A 55 -6.40 -3.01 7.31
CA GLY A 55 -6.43 -1.80 8.14
C GLY A 55 -6.07 -2.08 9.59
N GLU A 56 -6.66 -3.12 10.17
CA GLU A 56 -6.37 -3.59 11.53
C GLU A 56 -4.92 -4.04 11.72
N GLN A 57 -4.21 -4.37 10.63
CA GLN A 57 -2.80 -4.77 10.63
C GLN A 57 -1.84 -3.61 10.35
N GLY A 58 -2.34 -2.38 10.30
CA GLY A 58 -1.52 -1.17 10.18
C GLY A 58 -1.31 -0.66 8.76
N LEU A 59 -2.02 -1.19 7.74
CA LEU A 59 -2.03 -0.59 6.41
C LEU A 59 -3.12 0.48 6.32
N HIS A 60 -2.82 1.65 5.76
CA HIS A 60 -3.87 2.63 5.47
C HIS A 60 -4.60 2.22 4.19
N THR A 61 -5.78 1.61 4.31
CA THR A 61 -6.56 1.13 3.18
C THR A 61 -7.68 2.10 2.78
N ILE A 62 -7.93 2.20 1.48
CA ILE A 62 -9.08 2.90 0.91
C ILE A 62 -9.87 1.92 0.05
N SER A 63 -11.16 1.80 0.31
CA SER A 63 -12.06 0.95 -0.48
C SER A 63 -13.13 1.82 -1.15
N PRO A 64 -13.07 2.02 -2.49
CA PRO A 64 -14.04 2.86 -3.21
C PRO A 64 -15.49 2.36 -3.16
N THR A 65 -15.70 1.10 -2.77
CA THR A 65 -17.01 0.44 -2.67
C THR A 65 -17.56 0.46 -1.24
N LYS A 66 -16.79 0.98 -0.28
CA LYS A 66 -17.21 1.16 1.12
C LYS A 66 -17.92 2.51 1.25
N HIS A 67 -19.16 2.48 1.74
CA HIS A 67 -19.94 3.66 2.14
C HIS A 67 -19.96 3.80 3.65
#